data_AF-A0A3N2P4M3-F1
#
_entry.id   AF-A0A3N2P4M3-F1
#
_cell.length_a   1.000
_cell.length_b   1.000
_cell.length_c   1.000
_cell.angle_alpha   90.00
_cell.angle_beta   90.00
_cell.angle_gamma   90.00
#
_symmetry.space_group_name_H-M   'P 1'
#
loop_
_entity.id
_entity.type
_entity.pdbx_description
1 polymer ?
#
loop_
_entity_poly.entity_id
_entity_poly.type
_entity_poly.pdbx_seq_one_letter_code
_entity_poly.pdbx_strand_id
1 'polypeptide(L)'
;MSAYPEPVESYSRLIRQLAEVTARAAAERAEADSWYERQCAAAERAVRDAEQALRRAEAEVAAAQEEVDATETEVLHLWATLRSHLGSSGRRFGEPPVPRAGVAGDTEALLDAARELLERARTPGELPGTTRPLLALFGLLGAAGAYLLGLAARALGSRYGGDLAVGMPVLGLLVALLGPVVGLVPAKVLAERRHASLDLRAGLVVVAAGIVTTGTLFTLLR
;
A
#
# COMPACT_ATOMS: atom_id res chain seq x y z
N MET A 1 34.97 43.02 -101.98
CA MET A 1 35.95 42.00 -101.56
C MET A 1 35.49 41.45 -100.22
N SER A 2 34.68 40.40 -100.24
CA SER A 2 34.27 39.68 -99.02
C SER A 2 35.41 38.78 -98.59
N ALA A 3 36.09 39.16 -97.51
CA ALA A 3 37.00 38.28 -96.80
C ALA A 3 36.15 37.27 -96.00
N TYR A 4 35.91 36.09 -96.57
CA TYR A 4 35.45 34.97 -95.77
C TYR A 4 36.64 34.52 -94.90
N PRO A 5 36.49 34.42 -93.57
CA PRO A 5 37.53 33.87 -92.73
C PRO A 5 37.84 32.43 -93.16
N GLU A 6 39.12 32.09 -93.21
CA GLU A 6 39.62 30.74 -93.51
C GLU A 6 38.90 29.70 -92.61
N PRO A 7 38.29 28.64 -93.18
CA PRO A 7 37.41 27.72 -92.45
C PRO A 7 38.10 27.02 -91.26
N VAL A 8 39.42 26.91 -91.28
CA VAL A 8 40.23 26.28 -90.21
C VAL A 8 40.29 27.15 -88.94
N GLU A 9 40.35 28.48 -89.08
CA GLU A 9 40.40 29.41 -87.95
C GLU A 9 39.03 29.54 -87.26
N SER A 10 37.95 29.40 -88.03
CA SER A 10 36.58 29.32 -87.50
C SER A 10 36.34 28.01 -86.73
N TYR A 11 36.80 26.87 -87.25
CA TYR A 11 36.63 25.57 -86.62
C TYR A 11 37.39 25.43 -85.28
N SER A 12 38.66 25.88 -85.24
CA SER A 12 39.46 25.85 -84.00
C SER A 12 38.87 26.73 -82.90
N ARG A 13 38.29 27.88 -83.25
CA ARG A 13 37.56 28.75 -82.33
C ARG A 13 36.31 28.06 -81.76
N LEU A 14 35.55 27.37 -82.60
CA LEU A 14 34.37 26.60 -82.19
C LEU A 14 34.75 25.45 -81.25
N ILE A 15 35.83 24.72 -81.52
CA ILE A 15 36.32 23.66 -80.62
C ILE A 15 36.71 24.25 -79.26
N ARG A 16 37.43 25.38 -79.22
CA ARG A 16 37.80 26.02 -77.96
C ARG A 16 36.57 26.46 -77.17
N GLN A 17 35.59 27.05 -77.85
CA GLN A 17 34.35 27.48 -77.21
C GLN A 17 33.53 26.28 -76.69
N LEU A 18 33.48 25.17 -77.44
CA LEU A 18 32.87 23.94 -76.97
C LEU A 18 33.60 23.39 -75.74
N ALA A 19 34.94 23.39 -75.75
CA ALA A 19 35.75 22.93 -74.62
C ALA A 19 35.56 23.81 -73.37
N GLU A 20 35.43 25.12 -73.53
CA GLU A 20 35.13 26.03 -72.42
C GLU A 20 33.73 25.78 -71.83
N VAL A 21 32.72 25.57 -72.69
CA VAL A 21 31.35 25.28 -72.25
C VAL A 21 31.29 23.92 -71.55
N THR A 22 31.96 22.89 -72.08
CA THR A 22 32.00 21.58 -71.42
C THR A 22 32.77 21.61 -70.11
N ALA A 23 33.85 22.38 -70.02
CA ALA A 23 34.58 22.58 -68.76
C ALA A 23 33.72 23.27 -67.70
N ARG A 24 32.96 24.31 -68.06
CA ARG A 24 32.03 24.98 -67.14
C ARG A 24 30.90 24.05 -66.69
N ALA A 25 30.29 23.32 -67.62
CA ALA A 25 29.25 22.35 -67.28
C ALA A 25 29.76 21.23 -66.37
N ALA A 26 31.01 20.79 -66.54
CA ALA A 26 31.63 19.82 -65.63
C ALA A 26 31.87 20.40 -64.23
N ALA A 27 32.30 21.66 -64.14
CA ALA A 27 32.49 22.35 -62.87
C ALA A 27 31.14 22.54 -62.12
N GLU A 28 30.10 23.00 -62.81
CA GLU A 28 28.75 23.16 -62.22
C GLU A 28 28.18 21.83 -61.71
N ARG A 29 28.40 20.72 -62.43
CA ARG A 29 28.01 19.38 -61.98
C ARG A 29 28.78 18.96 -60.73
N ALA A 30 30.09 19.15 -60.71
CA ALA A 30 30.91 18.83 -59.54
C ALA A 30 30.50 19.66 -58.31
N GLU A 31 30.15 20.93 -58.50
CA GLU A 31 29.61 21.77 -57.43
C GLU A 31 28.27 21.25 -56.91
N ALA A 32 27.35 20.89 -57.80
CA ALA A 32 26.04 20.33 -57.44
C ALA A 32 26.18 19.00 -56.69
N ASP A 33 27.04 18.09 -57.17
CA ASP A 33 27.33 16.80 -56.52
C ASP A 33 27.89 17.03 -55.12
N SER A 34 28.89 17.92 -54.99
CA SER A 34 29.48 18.23 -53.68
C SER A 34 28.47 18.89 -52.72
N TRP A 35 27.54 19.69 -53.23
CA TRP A 35 26.49 20.31 -52.43
C TRP A 35 25.49 19.25 -51.95
N TYR A 36 25.07 18.36 -52.83
CA TYR A 36 24.16 17.26 -52.49
C TYR A 36 24.77 16.33 -51.44
N GLU A 37 26.03 15.93 -51.60
CA GLU A 37 26.76 15.14 -50.60
C GLU A 37 26.80 15.82 -49.24
N ARG A 38 27.07 17.13 -49.20
CA ARG A 38 27.05 17.91 -47.94
C ARG A 38 25.66 17.92 -47.30
N GLN A 39 24.59 18.05 -48.08
CA GLN A 39 23.23 18.01 -47.58
C GLN A 39 22.85 16.63 -47.04
N CYS A 40 23.16 15.55 -47.77
CA CYS A 40 22.94 14.18 -47.30
C CYS A 40 23.70 13.94 -45.99
N ALA A 41 24.98 14.29 -45.93
CA ALA A 41 25.77 14.13 -44.72
C ALA A 41 25.23 14.97 -43.54
N ALA A 42 24.68 16.15 -43.79
CA ALA A 42 24.05 16.98 -42.76
C ALA A 42 22.73 16.37 -42.27
N ALA A 43 21.88 15.87 -43.18
CA ALA A 43 20.65 15.19 -42.83
C ALA A 43 20.91 13.90 -42.03
N GLU A 44 21.88 13.09 -42.45
CA GLU A 44 22.29 11.88 -41.71
C GLU A 44 22.82 12.18 -40.31
N ARG A 45 23.53 13.29 -40.13
CA ARG A 45 23.95 13.75 -38.79
C ARG A 45 22.74 14.15 -37.95
N ALA A 46 21.84 14.95 -38.50
CA ALA A 46 20.64 15.39 -37.80
C ALA A 46 19.75 14.20 -37.37
N VAL A 47 19.59 13.19 -38.23
CA VAL A 47 18.86 11.96 -37.89
C VAL A 47 19.54 11.21 -36.76
N ARG A 48 20.86 11.01 -36.83
CA ARG A 48 21.62 10.34 -35.76
C ARG A 48 21.51 11.06 -34.42
N ASP A 49 21.57 12.38 -34.44
CA ASP A 49 21.45 13.20 -33.22
C ASP A 49 20.03 13.09 -32.63
N ALA A 50 19.00 13.11 -33.48
CA ALA A 50 17.62 12.93 -33.06
C ALA A 50 17.36 11.53 -32.48
N GLU A 51 17.89 10.47 -33.10
CA GLU A 51 17.81 9.11 -32.57
C GLU A 51 18.54 8.97 -31.22
N GLN A 52 19.67 9.65 -31.05
CA GLN A 52 20.36 9.67 -29.75
C GLN A 52 19.54 10.38 -28.68
N ALA A 53 18.91 11.50 -29.02
CA ALA A 53 18.03 12.22 -28.11
C ALA A 53 16.81 11.37 -27.73
N LEU A 54 16.20 10.67 -28.69
CA LEU A 54 15.09 9.75 -28.44
C LEU A 54 15.50 8.63 -27.49
N ARG A 55 16.63 7.95 -27.74
CA ARG A 55 17.12 6.89 -26.86
C ARG A 55 17.38 7.38 -25.43
N ARG A 56 17.84 8.62 -25.25
CA ARG A 56 18.02 9.22 -23.91
C ARG A 56 16.67 9.46 -23.23
N ALA A 57 15.72 10.05 -23.95
CA ALA A 57 14.38 10.29 -23.43
C ALA A 57 13.67 8.97 -23.07
N GLU A 58 13.81 7.94 -23.89
CA GLU A 58 13.28 6.60 -23.59
C GLU A 58 13.90 6.01 -22.32
N ALA A 59 15.22 6.14 -22.15
CA ALA A 59 15.91 5.69 -20.95
C ALA A 59 15.47 6.46 -19.69
N GLU A 60 15.28 7.78 -19.79
CA GLU A 60 14.78 8.61 -18.69
C GLU A 60 13.34 8.22 -18.31
N VAL A 61 12.48 7.96 -19.30
CA VAL A 61 11.10 7.49 -19.07
C VAL A 61 11.10 6.10 -18.42
N ALA A 62 11.95 5.18 -18.89
CA ALA A 62 12.06 3.85 -18.30
C ALA A 62 12.51 3.92 -16.83
N ALA A 63 13.53 4.74 -16.53
CA ALA A 63 13.99 4.94 -15.15
C ALA A 63 12.88 5.54 -14.26
N ALA A 64 12.15 6.54 -14.76
CA ALA A 64 11.04 7.13 -14.02
C ALA A 64 9.89 6.13 -13.79
N GLN A 65 9.63 5.24 -14.75
CA GLN A 65 8.65 4.16 -14.59
C GLN A 65 9.08 3.14 -13.55
N GLU A 66 10.35 2.74 -13.53
CA GLU A 66 10.90 1.84 -12.51
C GLU A 66 10.74 2.43 -11.09
N GLU A 67 10.99 3.73 -10.91
CA GLU A 67 10.79 4.42 -9.63
C GLU A 67 9.32 4.43 -9.20
N VAL A 68 8.39 4.65 -10.15
CA VAL A 68 6.95 4.60 -9.88
C VAL A 68 6.52 3.19 -9.47
N ASP A 69 6.93 2.17 -10.22
CA ASP A 69 6.58 0.77 -9.95
C ASP A 69 7.13 0.30 -8.59
N ALA A 70 8.34 0.72 -8.23
CA ALA A 70 8.94 0.45 -6.92
C ALA A 70 8.14 1.12 -5.80
N THR A 71 7.78 2.39 -5.97
CA THR A 71 6.96 3.15 -5.02
C THR A 71 5.59 2.52 -4.84
N GLU A 72 4.90 2.17 -5.93
CA GLU A 72 3.59 1.52 -5.87
C GLU A 72 3.65 0.19 -5.13
N THR A 73 4.66 -0.64 -5.43
CA THR A 73 4.89 -1.90 -4.73
C THR A 73 5.06 -1.71 -3.23
N GLU A 74 5.82 -0.70 -2.82
CA GLU A 74 6.04 -0.39 -1.41
C GLU A 74 4.77 0.14 -0.73
N VAL A 75 4.02 1.04 -1.38
CA VAL A 75 2.73 1.53 -0.87
C VAL A 75 1.75 0.37 -0.67
N LEU A 76 1.65 -0.54 -1.63
CA LEU A 76 0.81 -1.74 -1.53
C LEU A 76 1.25 -2.61 -0.35
N HIS A 77 2.56 -2.80 -0.16
CA HIS A 77 3.11 -3.56 0.96
C HIS A 77 2.79 -2.91 2.31
N LEU A 78 2.99 -1.61 2.46
CA LEU A 78 2.68 -0.87 3.70
C LEU A 78 1.18 -0.90 4.01
N TRP A 79 0.33 -0.75 2.98
CA TRP A 79 -1.12 -0.83 3.14
C TRP A 79 -1.60 -2.23 3.55
N ALA A 80 -1.05 -3.27 2.93
CA ALA A 80 -1.33 -4.65 3.31
C ALA A 80 -0.90 -4.94 4.76
N THR A 81 0.27 -4.43 5.15
CA THR A 81 0.78 -4.56 6.52
C THR A 81 -0.14 -3.85 7.52
N LEU A 82 -0.53 -2.61 7.25
CA LEU A 82 -1.51 -1.88 8.06
C LEU A 82 -2.83 -2.64 8.21
N ARG A 83 -3.38 -3.16 7.11
CA ARG A 83 -4.61 -3.96 7.12
C ARG A 83 -4.46 -5.24 7.95
N SER A 84 -3.31 -5.90 7.85
CA SER A 84 -3.03 -7.10 8.64
C SER A 84 -3.03 -6.81 10.14
N HIS A 85 -2.47 -5.66 10.55
CA HIS A 85 -2.47 -5.21 11.94
C HIS A 85 -3.87 -4.89 12.47
N LEU A 86 -4.75 -4.31 11.62
CA LEU A 86 -6.11 -3.95 12.02
C LEU A 86 -7.10 -5.13 12.02
N GLY A 87 -6.69 -6.31 11.56
CA GLY A 87 -7.47 -7.54 11.58
C GLY A 87 -8.86 -7.40 10.93
N SER A 88 -9.92 -7.79 11.64
CA SER A 88 -11.31 -7.74 11.14
C SER A 88 -11.78 -6.31 10.82
N SER A 89 -11.25 -5.31 11.54
CA SER A 89 -11.53 -3.89 11.30
C SER A 89 -10.83 -3.39 10.04
N GLY A 90 -9.67 -3.97 9.69
CA GLY A 90 -8.90 -3.68 8.48
C GLY A 90 -9.66 -3.96 7.18
N ARG A 91 -10.62 -4.89 7.19
CA ARG A 91 -11.48 -5.18 6.02
C ARG A 91 -12.35 -3.99 5.59
N ARG A 92 -12.62 -3.04 6.48
CA ARG A 92 -13.40 -1.83 6.16
C ARG A 92 -12.59 -0.76 5.44
N PHE A 93 -11.26 -0.84 5.48
CA PHE A 93 -10.39 0.17 4.88
C PHE A 93 -10.25 0.06 3.36
N GLY A 94 -10.74 -1.02 2.74
CA GLY A 94 -10.81 -1.13 1.28
C GLY A 94 -9.43 -1.20 0.59
N GLU A 95 -9.40 -0.70 -0.64
CA GLU A 95 -8.23 -0.61 -1.51
C GLU A 95 -7.36 0.60 -1.13
N PRO A 96 -6.02 0.56 -1.33
CA PRO A 96 -5.16 1.69 -1.03
C PRO A 96 -5.58 2.96 -1.77
N PRO A 97 -5.32 4.14 -1.18
CA PRO A 97 -5.65 5.41 -1.82
C PRO A 97 -4.85 5.58 -3.12
N VAL A 98 -5.55 5.98 -4.19
CA VAL A 98 -4.96 6.24 -5.50
C VAL A 98 -4.13 7.54 -5.45
N PRO A 99 -2.94 7.58 -6.08
CA PRO A 99 -2.12 8.79 -6.17
C PRO A 99 -2.91 9.97 -6.76
N ARG A 100 -2.74 11.16 -6.19
CA ARG A 100 -3.32 12.41 -6.73
C ARG A 100 -2.24 13.20 -7.47
N ALA A 101 -2.55 13.58 -8.71
CA ALA A 101 -1.67 14.44 -9.49
C ALA A 101 -1.47 15.81 -8.83
N GLY A 102 -0.25 16.36 -8.94
CA GLY A 102 0.09 17.72 -8.51
C GLY A 102 0.52 17.88 -7.05
N VAL A 103 0.67 16.79 -6.30
CA VAL A 103 1.27 16.83 -4.96
C VAL A 103 2.78 16.64 -5.12
N ALA A 104 3.54 17.72 -5.03
CA ALA A 104 4.99 17.66 -5.00
C ALA A 104 5.46 17.42 -3.55
N GLY A 105 6.28 16.40 -3.35
CA GLY A 105 6.87 16.04 -2.07
C GLY A 105 7.95 15.00 -2.27
N ASP A 106 8.84 14.88 -1.29
CA ASP A 106 9.85 13.83 -1.26
C ASP A 106 9.17 12.49 -0.92
N THR A 107 9.03 11.63 -1.94
CA THR A 107 8.34 10.34 -1.83
C THR A 107 9.04 9.42 -0.85
N GLU A 108 10.37 9.38 -0.84
CA GLU A 108 11.15 8.54 0.07
C GLU A 108 10.93 8.95 1.52
N ALA A 109 10.98 10.25 1.81
CA ALA A 109 10.71 10.76 3.15
C ALA A 109 9.29 10.44 3.64
N LEU A 110 8.29 10.44 2.75
CA LEU A 110 6.91 10.09 3.07
C LEU A 110 6.74 8.58 3.34
N LEU A 111 7.41 7.73 2.56
CA LEU A 111 7.42 6.27 2.77
C LEU A 111 8.14 5.91 4.08
N ASP A 112 9.27 6.56 4.37
CA ASP A 112 10.01 6.40 5.62
C ASP A 112 9.17 6.81 6.83
N ALA A 113 8.51 7.97 6.75
CA ALA A 113 7.60 8.42 7.81
C ALA A 113 6.43 7.45 8.01
N ALA A 114 5.87 6.90 6.93
CA ALA A 114 4.83 5.88 7.02
C ALA A 114 5.34 4.58 7.67
N ARG A 115 6.55 4.12 7.31
CA ARG A 115 7.22 2.98 7.94
C ARG A 115 7.43 3.20 9.43
N GLU A 116 7.94 4.36 9.82
CA GLU A 116 8.17 4.70 11.22
C GLU A 116 6.86 4.73 12.03
N LEU A 117 5.80 5.31 11.45
CA LEU A 117 4.47 5.32 12.07
C LEU A 117 3.91 3.90 12.23
N LEU A 118 4.11 3.04 11.22
CA LEU A 118 3.68 1.65 11.28
C LEU A 118 4.45 0.87 12.35
N GLU A 119 5.76 1.06 12.43
CA GLU A 119 6.62 0.39 13.41
C GLU A 119 6.34 0.88 14.84
N ARG A 120 6.03 2.18 15.00
CA ARG A 120 5.54 2.73 16.27
C ARG A 120 4.19 2.12 16.65
N ALA A 121 3.27 1.98 15.70
CA ALA A 121 1.98 1.34 15.92
C ALA A 121 2.11 -0.18 16.19
N ARG A 122 3.20 -0.81 15.72
CA ARG A 122 3.52 -2.22 15.95
C ARG A 122 3.94 -2.49 17.40
N THR A 123 4.28 -1.47 18.18
CA THR A 123 4.60 -1.63 19.60
C THR A 123 3.30 -1.56 20.41
N PRO A 124 2.62 -2.68 20.75
CA PRO A 124 1.43 -2.64 21.58
C PRO A 124 1.83 -2.03 22.92
N GLY A 125 1.31 -0.83 23.21
CA GLY A 125 1.50 -0.22 24.52
C GLY A 125 0.92 -1.15 25.59
N GLU A 126 1.71 -1.42 26.63
CA GLU A 126 1.19 -2.13 27.81
C GLU A 126 -0.02 -1.36 28.35
N LEU A 127 -1.11 -2.07 28.65
CA LEU A 127 -2.30 -1.47 29.25
C LEU A 127 -1.88 -0.74 30.53
N PRO A 128 -2.13 0.59 30.63
CA PRO A 128 -1.75 1.34 31.81
C PRO A 128 -2.43 0.71 33.03
N GLY A 129 -1.69 0.58 34.14
CA GLY A 129 -2.14 -0.12 35.35
C GLY A 129 -3.47 0.39 35.92
N THR A 130 -3.88 1.60 35.55
CA THR A 130 -5.18 2.22 35.83
C THR A 130 -6.38 1.53 35.16
N THR A 131 -6.16 0.66 34.17
CA THR A 131 -7.23 -0.11 33.50
C THR A 131 -7.59 -1.39 34.26
N ARG A 132 -6.73 -1.84 35.19
CA ARG A 132 -6.95 -3.03 36.04
C ARG A 132 -8.26 -2.99 36.85
N PRO A 133 -8.65 -1.89 37.53
CA PRO A 133 -9.94 -1.84 38.23
C PRO A 133 -11.15 -1.94 37.28
N LEU A 134 -11.02 -1.44 36.04
CA LEU A 134 -12.08 -1.48 35.04
C LEU A 134 -12.28 -2.89 34.49
N LEU A 135 -11.18 -3.63 34.28
CA LEU A 135 -11.21 -5.07 33.98
C LEU A 135 -11.81 -5.89 35.13
N ALA A 136 -11.47 -5.54 36.39
CA ALA A 136 -12.07 -6.18 37.56
C ALA A 136 -13.59 -5.92 37.62
N LEU A 137 -14.06 -4.72 37.26
CA LEU A 137 -15.48 -4.39 37.19
C LEU A 137 -16.22 -5.22 36.14
N PHE A 138 -15.62 -5.47 34.98
CA PHE A 138 -16.21 -6.35 33.96
C PHE A 138 -16.27 -7.81 34.40
N GLY A 139 -15.23 -8.30 35.09
CA GLY A 139 -15.26 -9.63 35.73
C GLY A 139 -16.37 -9.73 36.78
N LEU A 140 -16.54 -8.68 37.60
CA LEU A 140 -17.59 -8.59 38.62
C LEU A 140 -18.99 -8.57 38.00
N LEU A 141 -19.21 -7.77 36.96
CA LEU A 141 -20.47 -7.68 36.23
C LEU A 141 -20.82 -8.98 35.51
N GLY A 142 -19.82 -9.64 34.90
CA GLY A 142 -20.00 -10.95 34.26
C GLY A 142 -20.40 -12.04 35.26
N ALA A 143 -19.74 -12.08 36.43
CA ALA A 143 -20.09 -13.00 37.50
C ALA A 143 -21.47 -12.71 38.09
N ALA A 144 -21.81 -11.43 38.34
CA ALA A 144 -23.12 -11.02 38.83
C ALA A 144 -24.24 -11.37 37.84
N GLY A 145 -24.02 -11.13 36.54
CA GLY A 145 -24.96 -11.49 35.49
C GLY A 145 -25.21 -13.00 35.39
N ALA A 146 -24.13 -13.80 35.44
CA ALA A 146 -24.24 -15.26 35.43
C ALA A 146 -24.95 -15.80 36.68
N TYR A 147 -24.70 -15.20 37.85
CA TYR A 147 -25.37 -15.55 39.09
C TYR A 147 -26.88 -15.25 39.05
N LEU A 148 -27.28 -14.08 38.53
CA LEU A 148 -28.68 -13.72 38.33
C LEU A 148 -29.38 -14.65 37.34
N LEU A 149 -28.71 -15.03 36.25
CA LEU A 149 -29.20 -16.02 35.29
C LEU A 149 -29.37 -17.41 35.94
N GLY A 150 -28.43 -17.81 36.80
CA GLY A 150 -28.53 -19.04 37.59
C GLY A 150 -29.71 -19.03 38.56
N LEU A 151 -29.96 -17.90 39.24
CA LEU A 151 -31.12 -17.73 40.12
C LEU A 151 -32.44 -17.74 39.34
N ALA A 152 -32.49 -17.08 38.18
CA ALA A 152 -33.66 -17.09 37.30
C ALA A 152 -33.96 -18.52 36.79
N ALA A 153 -32.94 -19.27 36.38
CA ALA A 153 -33.08 -20.67 35.99
C ALA A 153 -33.60 -21.54 37.14
N ARG A 154 -33.12 -21.31 38.37
CA ARG A 154 -33.59 -22.02 39.57
C ARG A 154 -35.05 -21.70 39.91
N ALA A 155 -35.44 -20.43 39.78
CA ALA A 155 -36.81 -19.96 40.02
C ALA A 155 -37.81 -20.47 38.95
N LEU A 156 -37.37 -20.59 37.69
CA LEU A 156 -38.16 -21.24 36.65
C LEU A 156 -38.26 -22.76 36.88
N GLY A 157 -37.16 -23.40 37.30
CA GLY A 157 -37.13 -24.84 37.61
C GLY A 157 -38.07 -25.24 38.75
N SER A 158 -38.19 -24.43 39.80
CA SER A 158 -39.12 -24.67 40.91
C SER A 158 -40.60 -24.53 40.52
N ARG A 159 -40.91 -23.79 39.45
CA ARG A 159 -42.29 -23.61 38.98
C ARG A 159 -42.77 -24.71 38.04
N TYR A 160 -41.87 -25.41 37.35
CA TYR A 160 -42.25 -26.39 36.33
C TYR A 160 -42.28 -27.85 36.81
N GLY A 161 -41.57 -28.23 37.88
CA GLY A 161 -41.67 -29.54 38.55
C GLY A 161 -41.24 -30.77 37.71
N GLY A 162 -40.67 -31.80 38.36
CA GLY A 162 -40.25 -33.07 37.72
C GLY A 162 -38.71 -33.28 37.69
N ASP A 163 -38.22 -34.19 36.84
CA ASP A 163 -36.78 -34.53 36.66
C ASP A 163 -35.90 -33.29 36.34
N LEU A 164 -36.50 -32.22 35.83
CA LEU A 164 -35.85 -30.92 35.64
C LEU A 164 -35.46 -30.23 36.95
N ALA A 165 -36.13 -30.50 38.08
CA ALA A 165 -35.79 -29.93 39.37
C ALA A 165 -34.46 -30.48 39.92
N VAL A 166 -34.05 -31.67 39.49
CA VAL A 166 -32.77 -32.31 39.88
C VAL A 166 -31.63 -31.88 38.95
N GLY A 167 -31.89 -31.67 37.65
CA GLY A 167 -30.88 -31.26 36.67
C GLY A 167 -30.59 -29.76 36.61
N MET A 168 -31.58 -28.90 36.85
CA MET A 168 -31.45 -27.43 36.81
C MET A 168 -30.42 -26.84 37.80
N PRO A 169 -30.27 -27.34 39.03
CA PRO A 169 -29.24 -26.85 39.95
C PRO A 169 -27.82 -27.08 39.42
N VAL A 170 -27.59 -28.20 38.72
CA VAL A 170 -26.29 -28.55 38.12
C VAL A 170 -26.00 -27.65 36.92
N LEU A 171 -27.00 -27.39 36.09
CA LEU A 171 -26.90 -26.40 35.00
C LEU A 171 -26.64 -24.98 35.53
N GLY A 172 -27.29 -24.58 36.61
CA GLY A 172 -27.02 -23.31 37.27
C GLY A 172 -25.59 -23.21 37.80
N LEU A 173 -25.04 -24.31 38.31
CA LEU A 173 -23.65 -24.41 38.76
C LEU A 173 -22.67 -24.32 37.58
N LEU A 174 -22.96 -24.98 36.47
CA LEU A 174 -22.17 -24.89 35.23
C LEU A 174 -22.20 -23.47 34.65
N VAL A 175 -23.36 -22.81 34.62
CA VAL A 175 -23.50 -21.42 34.16
C VAL A 175 -22.79 -20.45 35.09
N ALA A 176 -22.86 -20.64 36.41
CA ALA A 176 -22.12 -19.84 37.38
C ALA A 176 -20.60 -20.05 37.27
N LEU A 177 -20.15 -21.26 36.94
CA LEU A 177 -18.74 -21.59 36.72
C LEU A 177 -18.22 -21.03 35.39
N LEU A 178 -19.08 -20.91 34.37
CA LEU A 178 -18.77 -20.30 33.07
C LEU A 178 -18.86 -18.77 33.06
N GLY A 179 -19.55 -18.16 34.03
CA GLY A 179 -19.70 -16.70 34.14
C GLY A 179 -18.41 -15.87 34.05
N PRO A 180 -17.32 -16.26 34.73
CA PRO A 180 -16.01 -15.61 34.61
C PRO A 180 -15.43 -15.67 33.20
N VAL A 181 -15.72 -16.75 32.45
CA VAL A 181 -15.26 -16.94 31.06
C VAL A 181 -16.08 -16.12 30.08
N VAL A 182 -17.37 -15.89 30.36
CA VAL A 182 -18.22 -15.02 29.54
C VAL A 182 -17.79 -13.55 29.66
N GLY A 183 -17.34 -13.11 30.84
CA GLY A 183 -16.78 -11.77 31.06
C GLY A 183 -15.47 -11.49 30.29
N LEU A 184 -14.80 -12.53 29.83
CA LEU A 184 -13.59 -12.44 29.00
C LEU A 184 -13.90 -11.94 27.58
N VAL A 185 -15.11 -12.18 27.06
CA VAL A 185 -15.54 -11.74 25.73
C VAL A 185 -15.61 -10.21 25.61
N PRO A 186 -16.33 -9.47 26.47
CA PRO A 186 -16.33 -8.00 26.41
C PRO A 186 -14.97 -7.40 26.77
N ALA A 187 -14.20 -8.02 27.66
CA ALA A 187 -12.83 -7.60 27.97
C ALA A 187 -11.92 -7.71 26.74
N LYS A 188 -12.07 -8.79 25.95
CA LYS A 188 -11.37 -8.98 24.68
C LYS A 188 -11.78 -7.96 23.63
N VAL A 189 -13.08 -7.71 23.48
CA VAL A 189 -13.60 -6.70 22.55
C VAL A 189 -13.11 -5.29 22.91
N LEU A 190 -12.98 -4.97 24.20
CA LEU A 190 -12.48 -3.68 24.66
C LEU A 190 -10.95 -3.54 24.47
N ALA A 191 -10.19 -4.63 24.68
CA ALA A 191 -8.75 -4.68 24.43
C ALA A 191 -8.44 -4.56 22.91
N GLU A 192 -9.21 -5.27 22.07
CA GLU A 192 -9.14 -5.15 20.61
C GLU A 192 -9.48 -3.74 20.14
N ARG A 193 -10.49 -3.08 20.74
CA ARG A 193 -10.82 -1.67 20.45
C ARG A 193 -9.76 -0.67 20.91
N ARG A 194 -8.91 -1.04 21.86
CA ARG A 194 -7.85 -0.18 22.41
C ARG A 194 -6.48 -0.52 21.83
N HIS A 195 -6.41 -1.40 20.83
CA HIS A 195 -5.16 -1.86 20.19
C HIS A 195 -4.11 -2.39 21.19
N ALA A 196 -4.56 -2.95 22.31
CA ALA A 196 -3.69 -3.52 23.33
C ALA A 196 -3.85 -5.04 23.34
N SER A 197 -2.72 -5.77 23.34
CA SER A 197 -2.75 -7.21 23.54
C SER A 197 -3.19 -7.51 24.97
N LEU A 198 -4.12 -8.45 25.12
CA LEU A 198 -4.55 -8.94 26.41
C LEU A 198 -3.40 -9.76 26.99
N ASP A 199 -2.54 -9.10 27.77
CA ASP A 199 -1.44 -9.74 28.46
C ASP A 199 -1.98 -10.89 29.33
N LEU A 200 -1.25 -12.02 29.39
CA LEU A 200 -1.65 -13.24 30.10
C LEU A 200 -2.01 -12.93 31.58
N ARG A 201 -1.33 -11.93 32.13
CA ARG A 201 -1.56 -11.38 33.47
C ARG A 201 -2.91 -10.65 33.61
N ALA A 202 -3.34 -9.91 32.59
CA ALA A 202 -4.64 -9.22 32.58
C ALA A 202 -5.79 -10.23 32.48
N GLY A 203 -5.63 -11.29 31.70
CA GLY A 203 -6.56 -12.43 31.67
C GLY A 203 -6.69 -13.11 33.04
N LEU A 204 -5.56 -13.34 33.72
CA LEU A 204 -5.52 -13.91 35.08
C LEU A 204 -6.27 -13.05 36.11
N VAL A 205 -6.17 -11.71 36.02
CA VAL A 205 -6.86 -10.81 36.96
C VAL A 205 -8.37 -10.87 36.77
N VAL A 206 -8.88 -10.91 35.53
CA VAL A 206 -10.32 -11.03 35.26
C VAL A 206 -10.86 -12.37 35.76
N VAL A 207 -10.13 -13.47 35.50
CA VAL A 207 -10.50 -14.80 35.94
C VAL A 207 -10.46 -14.90 37.47
N ALA A 208 -9.40 -14.41 38.12
CA ALA A 208 -9.27 -14.41 39.56
C ALA A 208 -10.38 -13.57 40.23
N ALA A 209 -10.67 -12.37 39.71
CA ALA A 209 -11.76 -11.53 40.22
C ALA A 209 -13.13 -12.21 40.04
N GLY A 210 -13.38 -12.84 38.89
CA GLY A 210 -14.60 -13.62 38.65
C GLY A 210 -14.75 -14.80 39.62
N ILE A 211 -13.67 -15.57 39.85
CA ILE A 211 -13.67 -16.70 40.79
C ILE A 211 -13.91 -16.23 42.23
N VAL A 212 -13.22 -15.17 42.66
CA VAL A 212 -13.39 -14.59 44.01
C VAL A 212 -14.83 -14.13 44.20
N THR A 213 -15.39 -13.41 43.21
CA THR A 213 -16.76 -12.89 43.26
C THR A 213 -17.80 -14.01 43.37
N THR A 214 -17.69 -15.03 42.51
CA THR A 214 -18.58 -16.21 42.54
C THR A 214 -18.42 -16.97 43.86
N GLY A 215 -17.20 -17.11 44.38
CA GLY A 215 -16.93 -17.71 45.68
C GLY A 215 -17.61 -16.94 46.82
N THR A 216 -17.46 -15.62 46.86
CA THR A 216 -18.11 -14.77 47.89
C THR A 216 -19.63 -14.83 47.82
N LEU A 217 -20.22 -14.74 46.62
CA LEU A 217 -21.67 -14.87 46.44
C LEU A 217 -22.17 -16.24 46.88
N PHE A 218 -21.43 -17.31 46.57
CA PHE A 218 -21.78 -18.66 47.00
C PHE A 218 -21.69 -18.82 48.52
N THR A 219 -20.70 -18.20 49.18
CA THR A 219 -20.60 -18.25 50.65
C THR A 219 -21.63 -17.38 51.37
N LEU A 220 -22.03 -16.25 50.77
CA LEU A 220 -23.00 -15.31 51.36
C LEU A 220 -24.45 -15.72 51.15
N LEU A 221 -24.76 -16.45 50.08
CA LEU A 221 -26.11 -16.92 49.73
C LEU A 221 -26.31 -18.43 49.93
N ARG A 222 -25.39 -19.09 50.65
CA ARG A 222 -25.59 -20.44 51.18
C ARG A 222 -26.47 -20.39 52.42
#